data_AF-A0A2A5MEZ8-F1
#
_entry.id   AF-A0A2A5MEZ8-F1
#
_cell.length_a   1.000
_cell.length_b   1.000
_cell.length_c   1.000
_cell.angle_alpha   90.00
_cell.angle_beta   90.00
_cell.angle_gamma   90.00
#
_symmetry.space_group_name_H-M   'P 1'
#
loop_
_entity.id
_entity.type
_entity.pdbx_description
1 polymer ?
#
loop_
_entity_poly.entity_id
_entity_poly.type
_entity_poly.pdbx_seq_one_letter_code
_entity_poly.pdbx_strand_id
1 'polypeptide(L)'
;MKKAIFGATLLLASSTFAGTVDDYLSRHPQLKESATVDIYVKRMAFMMALMDAQQRYNRSDDDFIYQLLSSNGDKYAKMGVRKFARDCRIERSIGQSGDLNKEECDLIIKTDKQK
;
A
#
# COMPACT_ATOMS: atom_id res chain seq x y z
N MET A 1 -3.38 -18.08 -54.70
CA MET A 1 -2.43 -17.83 -53.59
C MET A 1 -2.94 -16.65 -52.76
N LYS A 2 -3.52 -16.88 -51.58
CA LYS A 2 -4.00 -15.82 -50.68
C LYS A 2 -2.90 -15.54 -49.64
N LYS A 3 -2.36 -14.31 -49.66
CA LYS A 3 -1.34 -13.84 -48.71
C LYS A 3 -2.03 -13.58 -47.37
N ALA A 4 -1.69 -14.35 -46.34
CA ALA A 4 -2.11 -14.07 -44.98
C ALA A 4 -1.26 -12.93 -44.42
N ILE A 5 -1.89 -11.80 -44.10
CA ILE A 5 -1.26 -10.71 -43.37
C ILE A 5 -1.30 -11.10 -41.90
N PHE A 6 -0.16 -11.55 -41.36
CA PHE A 6 0.04 -11.70 -39.92
C PHE A 6 0.18 -10.30 -39.32
N GLY A 7 -0.91 -9.74 -38.81
CA GLY A 7 -0.88 -8.54 -38.00
C GLY A 7 -0.28 -8.85 -36.63
N ALA A 8 0.93 -8.35 -36.38
CA ALA A 8 1.54 -8.40 -35.06
C ALA A 8 0.83 -7.41 -34.13
N THR A 9 -0.06 -7.90 -33.29
CA THR A 9 -0.67 -7.11 -32.22
C THR A 9 0.40 -6.84 -31.16
N LEU A 10 1.01 -5.66 -31.19
CA LEU A 10 1.86 -5.18 -30.09
C LEU A 10 0.96 -4.99 -28.86
N LEU A 11 1.04 -5.92 -27.90
CA LEU A 11 0.49 -5.71 -26.56
C LEU A 11 1.38 -4.67 -25.87
N LEU A 12 0.97 -3.41 -25.94
CA LEU A 12 1.51 -2.37 -25.08
C LEU A 12 1.17 -2.75 -23.63
N ALA A 13 2.13 -3.34 -22.93
CA ALA A 13 2.09 -3.46 -21.48
C ALA A 13 2.17 -2.04 -20.91
N SER A 14 1.04 -1.35 -20.82
CA SER A 14 0.93 -0.13 -20.04
C SER A 14 1.28 -0.49 -18.61
N SER A 15 2.48 -0.14 -18.16
CA SER A 15 2.83 -0.12 -16.75
C SER A 15 1.88 0.88 -16.08
N THR A 16 0.75 0.37 -15.58
CA THR A 16 -0.19 1.19 -14.84
C THR A 16 0.51 1.62 -13.58
N PHE A 17 1.03 2.84 -13.58
CA PHE A 17 1.52 3.52 -12.41
C PHE A 17 0.40 3.47 -11.35
N ALA A 18 0.61 2.71 -10.30
CA ALA A 18 -0.44 2.46 -9.32
C ALA A 18 -0.58 3.61 -8.32
N GLY A 19 0.21 4.69 -8.46
CA GLY A 19 0.23 5.80 -7.52
C GLY A 19 1.27 5.63 -6.42
N THR A 20 1.66 6.73 -5.82
CA THR A 20 2.54 6.80 -4.65
C THR A 20 1.78 6.62 -3.34
N VAL A 21 2.52 6.51 -2.23
CA VAL A 21 1.92 6.52 -0.88
C VAL A 21 1.21 7.85 -0.61
N ASP A 22 1.77 8.96 -1.07
CA ASP A 22 1.17 10.29 -0.89
C ASP A 22 -0.10 10.47 -1.72
N ASP A 23 -0.21 9.82 -2.88
CA ASP A 23 -1.46 9.80 -3.66
C ASP A 23 -2.57 9.10 -2.87
N TYR A 24 -2.27 7.98 -2.21
CA TYR A 24 -3.23 7.29 -1.35
C TYR A 24 -3.66 8.18 -0.17
N LEU A 25 -2.71 8.80 0.53
CA LEU A 25 -2.98 9.67 1.67
C LEU A 25 -3.76 10.93 1.28
N SER A 26 -3.52 11.47 0.09
CA SER A 26 -4.26 12.64 -0.39
C SER A 26 -5.73 12.32 -0.71
N ARG A 27 -6.06 11.05 -1.01
CA ARG A 27 -7.45 10.58 -1.11
C ARG A 27 -8.09 10.27 0.25
N HIS A 28 -7.30 10.19 1.32
CA HIS A 28 -7.75 9.91 2.68
C HIS A 28 -7.17 10.97 3.64
N PRO A 29 -7.54 12.26 3.47
CA PRO A 29 -6.93 13.37 4.18
C PRO A 29 -6.98 13.20 5.70
N GLN A 30 -8.01 12.54 6.23
CA GLN A 30 -8.13 12.22 7.64
C GLN A 30 -6.96 11.37 8.18
N LEU A 31 -6.37 10.50 7.35
CA LEU A 31 -5.18 9.74 7.71
C LEU A 31 -3.93 10.63 7.68
N LYS A 32 -3.86 11.54 6.70
CA LYS A 32 -2.73 12.45 6.48
C LYS A 32 -2.64 13.55 7.55
N GLU A 33 -3.77 13.99 8.08
CA GLU A 33 -3.86 15.03 9.12
C GLU A 33 -3.41 14.53 10.50
N SER A 34 -3.51 13.22 10.76
CA SER A 34 -2.93 12.61 11.96
C SER A 34 -1.45 12.30 11.71
N ALA A 35 -0.56 13.07 12.35
CA ALA A 35 0.89 12.91 12.19
C ALA A 35 1.37 11.48 12.49
N THR A 36 0.85 10.86 13.55
CA THR A 36 1.13 9.46 13.87
C THR A 36 0.67 8.54 12.74
N VAL A 37 -0.59 8.63 12.34
CA VAL A 37 -1.15 7.70 11.34
C VAL A 37 -0.47 7.87 9.98
N ASP A 38 -0.16 9.10 9.56
CA ASP A 38 0.63 9.37 8.34
C ASP A 38 1.98 8.62 8.36
N ILE A 39 2.75 8.78 9.43
CA ILE A 39 4.05 8.12 9.61
C ILE A 39 3.89 6.60 9.60
N TYR A 40 2.92 6.07 10.34
CA TYR A 40 2.73 4.63 10.43
C TYR A 40 2.26 4.02 9.11
N VAL A 41 1.39 4.69 8.35
CA VAL A 41 0.97 4.25 7.01
C VAL A 41 2.15 4.22 6.05
N LYS A 42 3.00 5.27 6.04
CA LYS A 42 4.22 5.31 5.23
C LYS A 42 5.21 4.20 5.61
N ARG A 43 5.44 4.01 6.91
CA ARG A 43 6.30 2.94 7.43
C ARG A 43 5.78 1.56 7.03
N MET A 44 4.48 1.32 7.15
CA MET A 44 3.90 0.05 6.78
C MET A 44 3.91 -0.18 5.26
N ALA A 45 3.72 0.86 4.45
CA ALA A 45 3.89 0.77 3.01
C ALA A 45 5.31 0.32 2.66
N PHE A 46 6.33 0.88 3.32
CA PHE A 46 7.72 0.44 3.16
C PHE A 46 7.90 -1.03 3.55
N MET A 47 7.36 -1.47 4.68
CA MET A 47 7.45 -2.88 5.10
C MET A 47 6.76 -3.83 4.09
N MET A 48 5.62 -3.42 3.53
CA MET A 48 4.93 -4.20 2.49
C MET A 48 5.75 -4.27 1.20
N ALA A 49 6.40 -3.17 0.81
CA ALA A 49 7.30 -3.14 -0.34
C ALA A 49 8.54 -4.02 -0.12
N LEU A 50 9.14 -3.99 1.07
CA LEU A 50 10.23 -4.88 1.47
C LEU A 50 9.82 -6.36 1.40
N MET A 51 8.64 -6.72 1.92
CA MET A 51 8.13 -8.09 1.82
C MET A 51 7.93 -8.52 0.36
N ASP A 52 7.39 -7.63 -0.49
CA ASP A 52 7.20 -7.90 -1.92
C ASP A 52 8.56 -8.06 -2.64
N ALA A 53 9.54 -7.20 -2.31
CA ALA A 53 10.91 -7.28 -2.80
C ALA A 53 11.56 -8.63 -2.48
N GLN A 54 11.46 -9.08 -1.22
CA GLN A 54 12.05 -10.34 -0.78
C GLN A 54 11.35 -11.54 -1.42
N GLN A 55 10.02 -11.57 -1.42
CA GLN A 55 9.25 -12.73 -1.87
C GLN A 55 9.25 -12.93 -3.38
N ARG A 56 9.23 -11.84 -4.16
CA ARG A 56 9.10 -11.93 -5.63
C ARG A 56 10.41 -11.74 -6.37
N TYR A 57 11.35 -11.00 -5.78
CA TYR A 57 12.56 -10.56 -6.47
C TYR A 57 13.84 -11.02 -5.76
N ASN A 58 13.74 -11.59 -4.56
CA ASN A 58 14.89 -11.94 -3.71
C ASN A 58 15.83 -10.75 -3.48
N ARG A 59 15.24 -9.57 -3.23
CA ARG A 59 15.92 -8.30 -3.00
C ARG A 59 15.51 -7.70 -1.67
N SER A 60 16.39 -6.93 -1.05
CA SER A 60 16.13 -6.23 0.21
C SER A 60 16.92 -4.92 0.35
N ASP A 61 17.52 -4.44 -0.74
CA ASP A 61 18.20 -3.14 -0.77
C ASP A 61 17.21 -2.00 -0.91
N ASP A 62 17.55 -0.89 -0.25
CA ASP A 62 16.68 0.29 -0.14
C ASP A 62 16.31 0.87 -1.51
N ASP A 63 17.26 0.94 -2.46
CA ASP A 63 17.01 1.49 -3.80
C ASP A 63 15.87 0.75 -4.51
N PHE A 64 15.89 -0.58 -4.48
CA PHE A 64 14.83 -1.38 -5.09
C PHE A 64 13.49 -1.24 -4.33
N ILE A 65 13.52 -1.14 -3.00
CA ILE A 65 12.31 -0.93 -2.20
C ILE A 65 11.69 0.44 -2.51
N TYR A 66 12.50 1.49 -2.63
CA TYR A 66 12.03 2.83 -3.01
C TYR A 66 11.50 2.87 -4.45
N GLN A 67 12.08 2.11 -5.39
CA GLN A 67 11.52 1.96 -6.74
C GLN A 67 10.15 1.27 -6.72
N LEU A 68 9.97 0.26 -5.87
CA LEU A 68 8.67 -0.38 -5.68
C LEU A 68 7.66 0.62 -5.08
N LEU A 69 8.06 1.38 -4.06
CA LEU A 69 7.22 2.40 -3.44
C LEU A 69 6.85 3.54 -4.39
N SER A 70 7.78 3.99 -5.24
CA SER A 70 7.50 5.04 -6.21
C SER A 70 6.49 4.58 -7.25
N SER A 71 6.53 3.29 -7.63
CA SER A 71 5.70 2.74 -8.71
C SER A 71 4.37 2.15 -8.22
N ASN A 72 4.33 1.68 -6.97
CA ASN A 72 3.24 0.91 -6.38
C ASN A 72 2.85 1.37 -4.95
N GLY A 73 3.23 2.58 -4.56
CA GLY A 73 3.03 3.11 -3.21
C GLY A 73 1.57 3.09 -2.76
N ASP A 74 0.60 3.37 -3.63
CA ASP A 74 -0.83 3.30 -3.27
C ASP A 74 -1.24 1.89 -2.82
N LYS A 75 -0.83 0.87 -3.58
CA LYS A 75 -1.09 -0.54 -3.27
C LYS A 75 -0.54 -0.87 -1.89
N TYR A 76 0.71 -0.49 -1.61
CA TYR A 76 1.35 -0.79 -0.34
C TYR A 76 0.74 0.01 0.83
N ALA A 77 0.37 1.27 0.62
CA ALA A 77 -0.35 2.08 1.60
C ALA A 77 -1.71 1.46 1.95
N LYS A 78 -2.49 1.05 0.93
CA LYS A 78 -3.77 0.35 1.11
C LYS A 78 -3.61 -0.97 1.86
N MET A 79 -2.56 -1.75 1.56
CA MET A 79 -2.23 -2.95 2.32
C MET A 79 -1.85 -2.65 3.77
N GLY A 80 -1.10 -1.57 4.00
CA GLY A 80 -0.71 -1.13 5.33
C GLY A 80 -1.90 -0.71 6.19
N VAL A 81 -2.80 0.11 5.65
CA VAL A 81 -4.06 0.50 6.32
C VAL A 81 -4.91 -0.72 6.66
N ARG A 82 -5.04 -1.68 5.73
CA ARG A 82 -5.75 -2.95 5.98
C ARG A 82 -5.14 -3.77 7.10
N LYS A 83 -3.80 -3.80 7.20
CA LYS A 83 -3.10 -4.50 8.28
C LYS A 83 -3.39 -3.83 9.61
N PHE A 84 -3.16 -2.52 9.73
CA PHE A 84 -3.44 -1.79 10.97
C PHE A 84 -4.90 -1.89 11.39
N ALA A 85 -5.85 -1.80 10.45
CA ALA A 85 -7.27 -1.96 10.76
C ALA A 85 -7.58 -3.33 11.36
N ARG A 86 -6.88 -4.38 10.94
CA ARG A 86 -7.00 -5.73 11.51
C ARG A 86 -6.37 -5.79 12.90
N ASP A 87 -5.16 -5.27 13.04
CA ASP A 87 -4.41 -5.29 14.31
C ASP A 87 -5.19 -4.52 15.40
N CYS A 88 -5.66 -3.31 15.09
CA CYS A 88 -6.54 -2.52 15.96
C CYS A 88 -7.83 -3.26 16.38
N ARG A 89 -8.44 -4.06 15.49
CA ARG A 89 -9.63 -4.86 15.85
C ARG A 89 -9.26 -6.00 16.81
N ILE A 90 -8.11 -6.63 16.61
CA ILE A 90 -7.60 -7.68 17.48
C ILE A 90 -7.25 -7.10 18.86
N GLU A 91 -6.46 -6.03 18.90
CA GLU A 91 -6.06 -5.30 20.11
C GLU A 91 -7.26 -4.94 20.99
N ARG A 92 -8.32 -4.39 20.39
CA ARG A 92 -9.59 -4.11 21.07
C ARG A 92 -10.27 -5.35 21.62
N SER A 93 -10.23 -6.46 20.89
CA SER A 93 -10.86 -7.71 21.32
C SER A 93 -10.14 -8.37 22.51
N ILE A 94 -8.83 -8.13 22.65
CA ILE A 94 -8.00 -8.69 23.72
C ILE A 94 -7.66 -7.69 24.83
N GLY A 95 -8.15 -6.44 24.72
CA GLY A 95 -7.92 -5.38 25.71
C GLY A 95 -6.47 -4.89 25.78
N GLN A 96 -5.70 -5.02 24.70
CA GLN A 96 -4.31 -4.55 24.61
C GLN A 96 -4.22 -3.28 23.76
N SER A 97 -3.21 -2.45 24.03
CA SER A 97 -2.85 -1.30 23.20
C SER A 97 -1.62 -1.65 22.36
N GLY A 98 -1.70 -1.46 21.04
CA GLY A 98 -0.55 -1.59 20.15
C GLY A 98 0.08 -0.25 19.79
N ASP A 99 0.54 -0.16 18.55
CA ASP A 99 1.26 1.01 18.00
C ASP A 99 0.40 2.27 17.92
N LEU A 100 -0.93 2.11 17.80
CA LEU A 100 -1.87 3.21 17.64
C LEU A 100 -2.80 3.29 18.86
N ASN A 101 -3.11 4.51 19.25
CA ASN A 101 -4.09 4.74 20.31
C ASN A 101 -5.52 4.44 19.82
N LYS A 102 -6.49 4.50 20.73
CA LYS A 102 -7.89 4.17 20.42
C LYS A 102 -8.47 5.01 19.27
N GLU A 103 -8.20 6.32 19.26
CA GLU A 103 -8.72 7.27 18.28
C GLU A 103 -8.10 7.05 16.90
N GLU A 104 -6.78 6.83 16.85
CA GLU A 104 -6.03 6.49 15.65
C GLU A 104 -6.49 5.14 15.06
N CYS A 105 -6.78 4.16 15.93
CA CYS A 105 -7.38 2.90 15.52
C CYS A 105 -8.80 3.08 14.95
N ASP A 106 -9.64 3.92 15.55
CA ASP A 106 -10.98 4.22 15.01
C ASP A 106 -10.88 4.85 13.61
N LEU A 107 -9.94 5.79 13.45
CA LEU A 107 -9.66 6.47 12.19
C LEU A 107 -9.24 5.48 11.09
N ILE A 108 -8.30 4.58 11.37
CA ILE A 108 -7.84 3.56 10.42
C ILE A 108 -8.96 2.55 10.11
N ILE A 109 -9.68 2.05 11.12
CA ILE A 109 -10.76 1.08 10.93
C ILE A 109 -11.88 1.67 10.07
N LYS A 110 -12.22 2.95 10.27
CA LYS A 110 -13.22 3.66 9.47
C LYS A 110 -12.75 3.80 8.03
N THR A 111 -11.49 4.16 7.82
CA THR A 111 -10.92 4.34 6.48
C THR A 111 -10.86 3.03 5.70
N ASP A 112 -10.47 1.91 6.33
CA ASP A 112 -10.46 0.58 5.70
C ASP A 112 -11.85 0.12 5.20
N LYS A 113 -12.93 0.59 5.82
CA LYS A 113 -14.32 0.28 5.41
C LYS A 113 -14.77 1.05 4.16
N GLN A 114 -14.13 2.18 3.85
CA GLN A 114 -14.41 2.99 2.66
C GLN A 114 -13.70 2.33 1.48
N LYS A 115 -14.42 1.48 0.73
CA LYS A 115 -13.87 0.70 -0.38
C LYS A 115 -13.71 1.53 -1.66
#